data_AF-B9VLE4-F1
#
_entry.id   AF-B9VLE4-F1
#
_cell.length_a   1.000
_cell.length_b   1.000
_cell.length_c   1.000
_cell.angle_alpha   90.00
_cell.angle_beta   90.00
_cell.angle_gamma   90.00
#
_symmetry.space_group_name_H-M   'P 1'
#
loop_
_entity.id
_entity.type
_entity.pdbx_description
1 polymer ?
#
loop_
_entity_poly.entity_id
_entity_poly.type
_entity_poly.pdbx_seq_one_letter_code
_entity_poly.pdbx_strand_id
1 'polypeptide(L)' 'MKLDPGAAELTTLLERRITNYSTNLQVDEIGRVVSVGDGIARVYGLNEIQAGEMVEFASGVKGIALNLENENVGIV' A
#
# COMPACT_ATOMS: atom_id res chain seq x y z
N MET A 1 -26.80 -2.23 35.69
CA MET A 1 -26.33 -1.50 34.50
C MET A 1 -26.26 -2.51 33.36
N LYS A 2 -27.35 -2.65 32.57
CA LYS A 2 -27.37 -3.55 31.42
C LYS A 2 -26.62 -2.85 30.30
N LEU A 3 -25.48 -3.41 29.89
CA LEU A 3 -24.75 -2.94 28.72
C LEU A 3 -25.66 -3.14 27.50
N ASP A 4 -25.91 -2.07 26.76
CA ASP A 4 -26.69 -2.09 25.54
C ASP A 4 -26.12 -3.16 24.56
N PRO A 5 -26.96 -4.01 23.96
CA PRO A 5 -26.49 -5.13 23.14
C PRO A 5 -25.58 -4.71 21.98
N GLY A 6 -25.76 -3.51 21.43
CA GLY A 6 -24.88 -2.95 20.40
C GLY A 6 -23.47 -2.57 20.90
N ALA A 7 -23.31 -2.23 22.18
CA ALA A 7 -21.99 -1.93 22.75
C ALA A 7 -21.15 -3.21 22.89
N ALA A 8 -21.77 -4.34 23.22
CA ALA A 8 -21.10 -5.63 23.32
C ALA A 8 -20.65 -6.17 21.95
N GLU A 9 -21.46 -5.99 20.90
CA GLU A 9 -21.08 -6.35 19.52
C GLU A 9 -19.95 -5.47 18.98
N LEU A 10 -19.97 -4.16 19.24
CA LEU A 10 -18.87 -3.27 18.86
C LEU A 10 -17.57 -3.63 19.58
N THR A 11 -17.65 -3.97 20.87
CA THR A 11 -16.48 -4.35 21.68
C THR A 11 -15.88 -5.65 21.13
N THR A 12 -16.70 -6.67 20.90
CA THR A 12 -16.23 -7.96 20.35
C THR A 12 -15.67 -7.85 18.92
N LEU A 13 -16.21 -6.94 18.10
CA LEU A 13 -15.66 -6.65 16.76
C LEU A 13 -14.27 -6.00 16.85
N LEU A 14 -14.10 -5.03 17.74
CA LEU A 14 -12.82 -4.36 17.98
C LEU A 14 -11.78 -5.33 18.56
N GLU A 15 -12.17 -6.14 19.55
CA GLU A 15 -11.32 -7.17 20.15
C GLU A 15 -10.84 -8.19 19.10
N ARG A 16 -11.74 -8.64 18.21
CA ARG A 16 -11.36 -9.50 17.09
C ARG A 16 -10.38 -8.81 16.14
N ARG A 17 -10.57 -7.53 15.83
CA ARG A 17 -9.70 -6.81 14.91
C ARG A 17 -8.30 -6.60 15.47
N ILE A 18 -8.20 -6.35 16.78
CA ILE A 18 -6.93 -6.24 17.51
C ILE A 18 -6.26 -7.62 17.63
N THR A 19 -7.02 -8.67 17.94
CA THR A 19 -6.47 -10.04 18.07
C THR A 19 -5.96 -10.58 16.73
N ASN A 20 -6.63 -10.25 15.62
CA ASN A 20 -6.18 -10.59 14.28
C ASN A 20 -5.15 -9.60 13.71
N TYR A 21 -4.75 -8.58 14.47
CA TYR A 21 -3.67 -7.68 14.10
C TYR A 21 -2.33 -8.39 14.31
N SER A 22 -2.07 -9.40 13.48
CA SER A 22 -0.75 -9.98 13.36
C SER A 22 0.16 -8.92 12.75
N THR A 23 1.24 -8.57 13.44
CA THR A 23 2.33 -7.77 12.88
C THR A 23 3.03 -8.61 11.82
N ASN A 24 2.41 -8.74 10.66
CA ASN A 24 3.09 -9.21 9.48
C ASN A 24 4.07 -8.09 9.13
N LEU A 25 5.33 -8.25 9.49
CA LEU A 25 6.40 -7.36 9.05
C LEU A 25 6.55 -7.59 7.55
N GLN A 26 5.65 -6.97 6.79
CA GLN A 26 5.69 -6.93 5.35
C GLN A 26 6.81 -5.94 5.03
N VAL A 27 7.90 -6.47 4.45
CA VAL A 27 8.96 -5.62 3.95
C VAL A 27 8.43 -5.04 2.66
N ASP A 28 7.86 -3.84 2.77
CA ASP A 28 7.39 -3.09 1.61
C ASP A 28 8.58 -2.39 0.96
N GLU A 29 8.68 -2.50 -0.36
CA GLU A 29 9.67 -1.74 -1.12
C GLU A 29 9.12 -0.33 -1.39
N ILE A 30 9.91 0.69 -1.04
CA ILE A 30 9.50 2.09 -1.16
C ILE A 30 10.32 2.79 -2.23
N GLY A 31 9.62 3.41 -3.18
CA GLY A 31 10.20 4.29 -4.18
C GLY A 31 9.90 5.77 -3.93
N ARG A 32 10.68 6.65 -4.55
CA ARG A 32 10.46 8.10 -4.57
C ARG A 32 10.13 8.59 -5.98
N VAL A 33 9.00 9.28 -6.12
CA VAL A 33 8.63 9.94 -7.37
C VAL A 33 9.62 11.07 -7.67
N VAL A 34 10.27 11.01 -8.83
CA VAL A 34 11.21 12.02 -9.33
C VAL A 34 10.51 13.02 -10.22
N SER A 35 9.62 12.55 -11.10
CA SER A 35 8.86 13.39 -12.02
C SER A 35 7.55 12.72 -12.42
N VAL A 36 6.55 13.52 -12.78
CA VAL A 36 5.30 13.03 -13.38
C VAL A 36 5.01 13.83 -14.65
N GLY A 37 4.68 13.15 -15.74
CA GLY A 37 4.31 13.78 -17.02
C GLY A 37 3.52 12.82 -17.89
N ASP A 38 2.52 13.32 -18.60
CA ASP A 38 1.64 12.54 -19.50
C ASP A 38 1.03 11.28 -18.86
N GLY A 39 0.75 11.35 -17.56
CA GLY A 39 0.21 10.22 -16.79
C GLY A 39 1.26 9.18 -16.38
N ILE A 40 2.54 9.41 -16.66
CA ILE A 40 3.65 8.51 -16.30
C ILE A 40 4.44 9.13 -15.14
N ALA A 41 4.51 8.42 -14.03
CA ALA A 41 5.40 8.73 -12.91
C ALA A 41 6.73 7.99 -13.10
N ARG A 42 7.85 8.74 -13.02
CA ARG A 42 9.19 8.16 -12.88
C ARG A 42 9.53 8.04 -11.41
N VAL A 43 9.85 6.83 -10.97
CA VAL A 43 10.11 6.51 -9.57
C VAL A 43 11.52 5.94 -9.43
N TYR A 44 12.29 6.48 -8.50
CA TYR A 44 13.60 5.96 -8.11
C TYR A 44 13.44 4.97 -6.93
N GLY A 45 14.24 3.91 -6.90
CA GLY A 45 14.08 2.79 -5.96
C GLY A 45 13.30 1.65 -6.62
N LEU A 46 12.53 0.89 -5.83
CA LEU A 46 11.77 -0.26 -6.35
C LEU A 46 12.67 -1.25 -7.12
N ASN A 47 13.81 -1.64 -6.52
CA ASN A 47 14.85 -2.46 -7.14
C ASN A 47 14.39 -3.89 -7.42
N GLU A 48 13.45 -4.42 -6.63
CA GLU A 48 12.94 -5.79 -6.79
C GLU A 48 11.60 -5.82 -7.54
N ILE A 49 11.07 -4.66 -7.94
CA ILE A 49 9.79 -4.58 -8.65
C ILE A 49 9.85 -5.24 -10.03
N GLN A 50 8.77 -5.92 -10.37
CA GLN A 50 8.58 -6.57 -11.65
C GLN A 50 7.62 -5.77 -12.54
N ALA A 51 7.82 -5.88 -13.85
CA ALA A 51 6.93 -5.27 -14.82
C ALA A 51 5.53 -5.90 -14.68
N GLY A 52 4.50 -5.06 -14.64
CA GLY A 52 3.11 -5.44 -14.42
C GLY A 52 2.67 -5.43 -12.96
N GLU A 53 3.59 -5.20 -12.00
CA GLU A 53 3.21 -5.09 -10.59
C GLU A 53 2.44 -3.81 -10.30
N MET A 54 1.54 -3.92 -9.31
CA MET A 54 0.72 -2.81 -8.84
C MET A 54 1.48 -2.04 -7.78
N VAL A 55 1.53 -0.73 -7.95
CA VAL A 55 2.14 0.20 -6.99
C VAL A 55 1.07 1.14 -6.47
N GLU A 56 1.10 1.39 -5.16
CA GLU A 56 0.25 2.38 -4.53
C GLU A 56 1.08 3.61 -4.18
N PHE A 57 0.65 4.76 -4.68
CA PHE A 57 1.25 6.05 -4.34
C PHE A 57 0.77 6.49 -2.96
N ALA A 58 1.52 7.39 -2.32
CA ALA A 58 1.12 7.97 -1.02
C ALA A 58 -0.25 8.70 -1.05
N SER A 59 -0.74 9.07 -2.23
CA SER A 59 -2.08 9.63 -2.43
C SER A 59 -3.21 8.57 -2.42
N GLY A 60 -2.89 7.27 -2.36
CA GLY A 60 -3.82 6.16 -2.52
C GLY A 60 -4.18 5.84 -3.98
N VAL A 61 -3.62 6.59 -4.94
CA VAL A 61 -3.73 6.26 -6.36
C VAL A 61 -2.90 5.00 -6.64
N LYS A 62 -3.40 4.15 -7.52
CA LYS A 62 -2.71 2.93 -7.93
C LYS A 62 -2.26 3.07 -9.37
N GLY A 63 -1.07 2.53 -9.63
CA GLY A 63 -0.52 2.45 -10.97
C GLY A 63 0.11 1.09 -11.23
N ILE A 64 0.54 0.88 -12.47
CA ILE A 64 1.21 -0.35 -12.90
C ILE A 64 2.63 -0.01 -13.32
N ALA A 65 3.62 -0.76 -12.82
CA ALA A 65 5.00 -0.66 -13.28
C ALA A 65 5.10 -1.20 -14.72
N LEU A 66 5.49 -0.34 -15.68
CA LEU A 66 5.58 -0.74 -17.09
C LEU A 66 7.02 -0.80 -17.60
N ASN A 67 7.81 0.23 -17.31
CA ASN A 67 9.19 0.33 -17.81
C ASN A 67 10.16 0.23 -16.63
N LEU A 68 11.08 -0.73 -16.68
CA LEU A 68 12.12 -0.91 -15.66
C LEU A 68 13.46 -0.50 -16.26
N GLU A 69 14.00 0.64 -15.82
CA GLU A 69 15.36 1.08 -16.11
C GLU A 69 16.26 0.84 -14.90
N ASN A 70 17.57 0.85 -15.10
CA ASN A 70 18.54 0.53 -14.05
C ASN A 70 18.49 1.48 -12.84
N GLU A 71 17.99 2.71 -13.05
CA GLU A 71 17.92 3.75 -12.02
C GLU A 71 16.49 4.25 -11.77
N ASN A 72 15.52 3.89 -12.62
CA ASN A 72 14.15 4.39 -12.47
C ASN A 72 13.10 3.45 -13.05
N VAL A 73 11.89 3.54 -12.52
CA VAL A 73 10.72 2.77 -12.91
C VAL A 73 9.65 3.71 -13.41
N GLY A 74 9.10 3.42 -14.59
CA GLY A 74 7.94 4.11 -15.16
C GLY A 74 6.65 3.45 -14.70
N ILE A 75 5.81 4.21 -14.00
CA ILE A 75 4.51 3.77 -13.49
C ILE A 75 3.42 4.59 -14.17
N VAL A 76 2.36 3.93 -14.64
CA VAL A 76 1.18 4.57 -15.25
C VAL A 76 -0.07 4.40 -14.41
#